data_AF-H3NQX5-F1
#
_entry.id   AF-H3NQX5-F1
#
_cell.length_a   1.000
_cell.length_b   1.000
_cell.length_c   1.000
_cell.angle_alpha   90.00
_cell.angle_beta   90.00
_cell.angle_gamma   90.00
#
_symmetry.space_group_name_H-M   'P 1'
#
loop_
_entity.id
_entity.type
_entity.pdbx_description
1 polymer ?
#
loop_
_entity_poly.entity_id
_entity_poly.type
_entity_poly.pdbx_seq_one_letter_code
_entity_poly.pdbx_strand_id
1 'polypeptide(L)'
;MSYRNKLEYFINTLSMSNKTPNYFINWEKVVKNTNEFELELNTLNYLVGKEDIINETKKLFKNQPNLIKAIPSLIAERNKEIVMSYKKTKL
;
A
#
# COMPACT_ATOMS: atom_id res chain seq x y z
N MET A 1 -18.73 6.87 24.34
CA MET A 1 -19.22 6.51 22.98
C MET A 1 -18.23 5.51 22.37
N SER A 2 -18.64 4.25 22.16
CA SER A 2 -17.79 3.19 21.59
C SER A 2 -17.51 3.42 20.10
N TYR A 3 -16.37 2.96 19.58
CA TYR A 3 -16.00 3.03 18.15
C TYR A 3 -17.09 2.46 17.23
N ARG A 4 -17.79 1.40 17.68
CA ARG A 4 -18.88 0.78 16.93
C ARG A 4 -20.04 1.75 16.68
N ASN A 5 -20.42 2.53 17.69
CA ASN A 5 -21.53 3.48 17.57
C ASN A 5 -21.21 4.63 16.62
N LYS A 6 -19.93 5.06 16.54
CA LYS A 6 -19.49 6.06 15.57
C LYS A 6 -19.50 5.51 14.14
N LEU A 7 -19.08 4.25 13.97
CA LEU A 7 -19.11 3.57 12.68
C LEU A 7 -20.55 3.38 12.19
N GLU A 8 -21.45 2.92 13.05
CA GLU A 8 -22.88 2.76 12.71
C GLU A 8 -23.52 4.09 12.33
N TYR A 9 -23.28 5.15 13.10
CA TYR A 9 -23.79 6.48 12.76
C TYR A 9 -23.26 6.96 11.40
N PHE A 10 -21.96 6.75 11.13
CA PHE A 10 -21.36 7.08 9.85
C PHE A 10 -22.03 6.33 8.69
N ILE A 11 -22.18 5.01 8.79
CA ILE A 11 -22.80 4.18 7.74
C ILE A 11 -24.26 4.60 7.51
N ASN A 12 -25.02 4.84 8.58
CA ASN A 12 -26.44 5.18 8.49
C ASN A 12 -26.70 6.61 7.99
N THR A 13 -25.69 7.49 7.99
CA THR A 13 -25.82 8.88 7.50
C THR A 13 -25.26 9.09 6.10
N LEU A 14 -24.81 8.03 5.42
CA LEU A 14 -24.37 8.11 4.04
C LEU A 14 -25.55 8.47 3.13
N SER A 15 -25.45 9.58 2.41
CA SER A 15 -26.43 9.96 1.39
C SER A 15 -26.53 8.89 0.31
N MET A 16 -27.74 8.43 -0.02
CA MET A 16 -27.95 7.59 -1.20
C MET A 16 -27.48 8.36 -2.44
N SER A 17 -26.44 7.84 -3.08
CA SER A 17 -25.81 8.41 -4.25
C SER A 17 -25.72 7.32 -5.31
N ASN A 18 -26.18 7.61 -6.53
CA ASN A 18 -25.98 6.74 -7.69
C ASN A 18 -24.51 6.68 -8.14
N LYS A 19 -23.60 7.40 -7.48
CA LYS A 19 -22.16 7.38 -7.74
C LYS A 19 -21.57 6.14 -7.09
N THR A 20 -21.25 5.16 -7.92
CA THR A 20 -20.44 4.02 -7.53
C THR A 20 -18.98 4.46 -7.34
N PRO A 21 -18.13 3.68 -6.64
CA PRO A 21 -16.69 3.95 -6.56
C PRO A 21 -16.03 4.17 -7.93
N ASN A 22 -16.56 3.56 -9.00
CA ASN A 22 -16.15 3.77 -10.39
C ASN A 22 -16.30 5.21 -10.87
N TYR A 23 -17.15 6.02 -10.25
CA TYR A 23 -17.29 7.44 -10.55
C TYR A 23 -16.06 8.26 -10.10
N PHE A 24 -15.39 7.82 -9.03
CA PHE A 24 -14.27 8.54 -8.42
C PHE A 24 -12.91 7.95 -8.79
N ILE A 25 -12.87 6.69 -9.19
CA ILE A 25 -11.66 5.92 -9.40
C ILE A 25 -11.65 5.37 -10.83
N ASN A 26 -10.60 5.68 -11.57
CA ASN A 26 -10.31 5.01 -12.83
C ASN A 26 -9.74 3.62 -12.53
N TRP A 27 -10.62 2.61 -12.44
CA TRP A 27 -10.24 1.24 -12.14
C TRP A 27 -9.37 0.59 -13.21
N GLU A 28 -9.53 0.94 -14.49
CA GLU A 28 -8.67 0.43 -15.56
C GLU A 28 -7.20 0.82 -15.33
N LYS A 29 -6.98 2.07 -14.91
CA LYS A 29 -5.65 2.56 -14.54
C LYS A 29 -5.08 1.82 -13.33
N VAL A 30 -5.92 1.56 -12.32
CA VAL A 30 -5.51 0.81 -11.12
C VAL A 30 -5.10 -0.61 -11.51
N VAL A 31 -5.97 -1.34 -12.22
CA VAL A 31 -5.72 -2.72 -12.67
C VAL A 31 -4.47 -2.80 -13.54
N LYS A 32 -4.29 -1.86 -14.49
CA LYS A 32 -3.09 -1.82 -15.34
C LYS A 32 -1.80 -1.66 -14.53
N ASN A 33 -1.79 -0.76 -13.56
CA ASN A 33 -0.62 -0.55 -12.70
C ASN A 33 -0.39 -1.74 -11.77
N THR A 34 -1.45 -2.37 -11.25
CA THR A 34 -1.34 -3.58 -10.44
C THR A 34 -0.75 -4.74 -11.25
N ASN A 35 -1.17 -4.91 -12.51
CA ASN A 35 -0.62 -5.93 -13.40
C ASN A 35 0.88 -5.71 -13.70
N GLU A 36 1.35 -4.46 -13.78
CA GLU A 36 2.77 -4.14 -14.00
C GLU A 36 3.67 -4.60 -12.85
N PHE A 37 3.13 -4.62 -11.62
CA PHE A 37 3.86 -5.04 -10.41
C PHE A 37 3.36 -6.36 -9.83
N GLU A 38 2.53 -7.11 -10.55
CA GLU A 38 1.85 -8.29 -10.02
C GLU A 38 2.83 -9.32 -9.47
N LEU A 39 3.92 -9.58 -10.21
CA LEU A 39 4.96 -10.53 -9.82
C LEU A 39 5.69 -10.06 -8.55
N GLU A 40 6.05 -8.78 -8.48
CA GLU A 40 6.74 -8.19 -7.35
C GLU A 40 5.85 -8.17 -6.10
N LEU A 41 4.57 -7.79 -6.24
CA LEU A 41 3.59 -7.77 -5.16
C LEU A 41 3.32 -9.17 -4.61
N ASN A 42 3.15 -10.16 -5.50
CA ASN A 42 2.99 -11.55 -5.09
C ASN A 42 4.23 -12.09 -4.38
N THR A 43 5.42 -11.67 -4.81
CA THR A 43 6.66 -12.03 -4.12
C THR A 43 6.74 -11.39 -2.74
N LEU A 44 6.33 -10.13 -2.60
CA LEU A 44 6.33 -9.42 -1.32
C LEU A 44 5.32 -9.98 -0.32
N ASN A 45 4.26 -10.67 -0.79
CA ASN A 45 3.35 -11.42 0.10
C ASN A 45 4.06 -12.48 0.94
N TYR A 46 5.24 -12.98 0.51
CA TYR A 46 6.10 -13.85 1.33
C TYR A 46 6.43 -13.26 2.72
N LEU A 47 6.52 -11.93 2.82
CA LEU A 47 6.86 -11.23 4.05
C LEU A 47 5.69 -11.17 5.04
N VAL A 48 4.46 -11.38 4.57
CA VAL A 48 3.25 -11.32 5.40
C VAL A 48 3.24 -12.52 6.35
N GLY A 49 3.13 -12.24 7.65
CA GLY A 49 3.09 -13.28 8.69
C GLY A 49 4.45 -13.83 9.13
N LYS A 50 5.57 -13.23 8.68
CA LYS A 50 6.90 -13.56 9.20
C LYS A 50 7.11 -12.99 10.60
N GLU A 51 7.65 -13.82 11.50
CA GLU A 51 8.00 -13.41 12.87
C GLU A 51 9.13 -12.35 12.87
N ASP A 52 10.19 -12.58 12.09
CA ASP A 52 11.30 -11.61 11.88
C ASP A 52 11.21 -10.99 10.49
N ILE A 53 10.21 -10.14 10.31
CA ILE A 53 9.97 -9.45 9.03
C ILE A 53 11.17 -8.60 8.60
N ILE A 54 11.95 -8.03 9.53
CA ILE A 54 13.05 -7.12 9.20
C ILE A 54 14.20 -7.89 8.54
N ASN A 55 14.61 -9.01 9.14
CA ASN A 55 15.71 -9.80 8.59
C ASN A 55 15.31 -10.49 7.28
N GLU A 56 14.08 -11.01 7.20
CA GLU A 56 13.55 -11.64 5.99
C GLU A 56 13.41 -10.63 4.85
N THR A 57 12.98 -9.41 5.15
CA THR A 57 12.94 -8.30 4.18
C THR A 57 14.35 -8.00 3.65
N LYS A 58 15.35 -7.86 4.53
CA LYS A 58 16.74 -7.61 4.12
C LYS A 58 17.28 -8.71 3.20
N LYS A 59 17.03 -9.99 3.54
CA LYS A 59 17.43 -11.12 2.70
C LYS A 59 16.71 -11.10 1.36
N LEU A 60 15.40 -10.85 1.34
CA LEU A 60 14.59 -10.82 0.13
C LEU A 60 15.09 -9.74 -0.83
N PHE A 61 15.28 -8.51 -0.36
CA PHE A 61 15.79 -7.42 -1.20
C PHE A 61 17.23 -7.59 -1.64
N LYS A 62 18.06 -8.28 -0.84
CA LYS A 62 19.43 -8.64 -1.25
C LYS A 62 19.44 -9.66 -2.39
N ASN A 63 18.52 -10.63 -2.35
CA ASN A 63 18.42 -11.68 -3.37
C ASN A 63 17.67 -11.20 -4.63
N GLN A 64 16.70 -10.29 -4.47
CA GLN A 64 15.86 -9.78 -5.54
C GLN A 64 15.75 -8.24 -5.44
N PRO A 65 16.81 -7.50 -5.79
CA PRO A 65 16.83 -6.04 -5.70
C PRO A 65 15.80 -5.36 -6.61
N ASN A 66 15.36 -6.05 -7.66
CA ASN A 66 14.31 -5.56 -8.56
C ASN A 66 12.97 -5.31 -7.85
N LEU A 67 12.70 -5.91 -6.69
CA LEU A 67 11.48 -5.67 -5.91
C LEU A 67 11.36 -4.21 -5.43
N ILE A 68 12.46 -3.45 -5.38
CA ILE A 68 12.47 -2.05 -4.93
C ILE A 68 11.54 -1.19 -5.79
N LYS A 69 11.39 -1.50 -7.08
CA LYS A 69 10.51 -0.73 -7.99
C LYS A 69 9.03 -0.78 -7.60
N ALA A 70 8.61 -1.80 -6.84
CA ALA A 70 7.22 -1.94 -6.37
C ALA A 70 6.95 -1.15 -5.09
N ILE A 71 8.00 -0.72 -4.35
CA ILE A 71 7.85 0.00 -3.08
C ILE A 71 7.07 1.31 -3.23
N PRO A 72 7.39 2.22 -4.19
CA PRO A 72 6.62 3.44 -4.39
C PRO A 72 5.13 3.15 -4.59
N SER A 73 4.79 2.12 -5.39
CA SER A 73 3.39 1.76 -5.62
C SER A 73 2.71 1.21 -4.37
N LEU A 74 3.41 0.44 -3.54
CA LEU A 74 2.88 -0.10 -2.27
C LEU A 74 2.57 0.99 -1.25
N ILE A 75 3.42 2.01 -1.16
CA ILE A 75 3.25 3.13 -0.22
C ILE A 75 2.39 4.26 -0.82
N ALA A 76 1.79 4.04 -2.00
CA ALA A 76 1.04 5.04 -2.76
C ALA A 76 1.82 6.33 -3.07
N GLU A 77 3.15 6.22 -3.22
CA GLU A 77 4.04 7.30 -3.65
C GLU A 77 4.12 7.33 -5.19
N ARG A 78 3.91 8.52 -5.77
CA ARG A 78 3.96 8.71 -7.24
C ARG A 78 5.37 8.98 -7.73
N ASN A 79 6.24 9.48 -6.86
CA ASN A 79 7.64 9.71 -7.18
C ASN A 79 8.40 8.38 -7.18
N LYS A 80 9.01 8.03 -8.33
CA LYS A 80 9.84 6.82 -8.44
C LYS A 80 11.16 6.92 -7.67
N GLU A 81 11.53 8.14 -7.28
CA GLU A 81 12.67 8.42 -6.41
C GLU A 81 12.18 8.63 -4.98
N ILE A 82 12.54 7.70 -4.10
CA ILE A 82 12.30 7.84 -2.67
C ILE A 82 13.47 8.66 -2.11
N VAL A 83 13.22 9.94 -1.84
CA VAL A 83 14.16 10.77 -1.09
C VAL A 83 14.05 10.37 0.38
N MET A 84 14.96 9.51 0.84
CA MET A 84 15.10 9.20 2.26
C MET A 84 15.66 10.42 2.98
N SER A 85 14.78 11.30 3.45
CA SER A 85 15.17 12.36 4.38
C SER A 85 15.47 11.73 5.75
N TYR A 86 16.74 11.45 5.99
CA TYR A 86 17.21 11.08 7.33
C TYR A 86 17.01 12.30 8.25
N LYS A 87 15.93 12.32 9.03
CA LYS A 87 15.92 13.14 10.25
C LYS A 87 16.93 12.51 11.20
N LYS A 88 18.17 13.02 11.17
CA LYS A 88 19.16 12.76 12.20
C LYS A 88 18.55 13.24 13.52
N THR A 89 18.16 12.32 14.38
CA THR A 89 17.75 12.64 15.76
C THR A 89 18.91 13.41 16.38
N LYS A 90 18.67 14.68 16.75
CA LYS A 90 19.63 15.46 17.54
C LYS A 90 19.81 14.72 18.87
N LEU A 91 21.02 14.21 19.09
CA LEU A 91 21.60 14.09 20.44
C LEU A 91 21.93 15.49 20.95
#